data_AF-A0A7S3M0F2-F1
#
_entry.id   AF-A0A7S3M0F2-F1
#
_cell.length_a   1.000
_cell.length_b   1.000
_cell.length_c   1.000
_cell.angle_alpha   90.00
_cell.angle_beta   90.00
_cell.angle_gamma   90.00
#
_symmetry.space_group_name_H-M   'P 1'
#
loop_
_entity.id
_entity.type
_entity.pdbx_description
1 polymer ?
#
loop_
_entity_poly.entity_id
_entity_poly.type
_entity_poly.pdbx_seq_one_letter_code
_entity_poly.pdbx_strand_id
1 'polypeptide(L)'
;GAGLYNDDQDERLRAVCGPNDDSSEDEQALGPLVVKKKADEQSGDLKYTKEETLFVFDWDDTVLPSSWIQAQGLRLDDASKTNQWQRERLAEVATVAAETLRLAKLHGTVVVVTNAERG
;
A
#
# COMPACT_ATOMS: atom_id res chain seq x y z
N GLY A 1 20.72 13.46 -36.76
CA GLY A 1 19.42 12.86 -37.08
C GLY A 1 18.73 12.53 -35.78
N ALA A 2 17.43 12.83 -35.71
CA ALA A 2 16.50 12.59 -34.60
C ALA A 2 16.62 11.16 -34.01
N GLY A 3 16.41 10.96 -32.71
CA GLY A 3 15.09 10.72 -32.08
C GLY A 3 14.72 9.23 -32.26
N LEU A 4 14.24 8.45 -31.29
CA LEU A 4 13.27 8.71 -30.25
C LEU A 4 13.35 7.61 -29.17
N TYR A 5 13.08 8.02 -27.93
CA TYR A 5 12.65 7.19 -26.81
C TYR A 5 11.40 6.39 -27.21
N ASN A 6 11.33 5.10 -26.86
CA ASN A 6 10.09 4.33 -26.85
C ASN A 6 9.87 3.78 -25.43
N ASP A 7 9.06 4.52 -24.67
CA ASP A 7 8.21 4.02 -23.60
C ASP A 7 7.07 3.23 -24.25
N ASP A 8 6.90 1.95 -23.94
CA ASP A 8 5.66 1.17 -24.25
C ASP A 8 5.66 -0.17 -23.49
N GLN A 9 5.62 -0.13 -22.16
CA GLN A 9 5.33 -1.29 -21.30
C GLN A 9 4.26 -0.88 -20.28
N ASP A 10 3.05 -0.55 -20.74
CA ASP A 10 1.91 -0.32 -19.85
C ASP A 10 0.58 -0.70 -20.51
N GLU A 11 0.36 -2.00 -20.76
CA GLU A 11 -0.94 -2.49 -21.26
C GLU A 11 -1.29 -3.90 -20.79
N ARG A 12 -1.28 -4.17 -19.48
CA ARG A 12 -1.70 -5.47 -18.95
C ARG A 12 -2.79 -5.50 -17.88
N LEU A 13 -3.54 -4.42 -17.70
CA LEU A 13 -4.67 -4.38 -16.77
C LEU A 13 -5.91 -3.67 -17.34
N ARG A 14 -6.49 -4.22 -18.42
CA ARG A 14 -7.89 -3.97 -18.79
C ARG A 14 -8.55 -5.25 -19.29
N ALA A 15 -9.02 -6.06 -18.37
CA ALA A 15 -10.03 -7.08 -18.67
C ALA A 15 -11.40 -6.41 -18.65
N VAL A 16 -11.98 -6.30 -19.85
CA VAL A 16 -13.32 -5.82 -20.15
C VAL A 16 -14.32 -6.95 -19.85
N CYS A 17 -15.22 -6.77 -18.89
CA CYS A 17 -16.45 -7.57 -18.82
C CYS A 17 -17.53 -6.89 -19.67
N GLY A 18 -17.98 -7.60 -20.71
CA GLY A 18 -19.09 -7.20 -21.56
C GLY A 18 -20.47 -7.32 -20.88
N PRO A 19 -21.53 -6.87 -21.58
CA PRO A 19 -22.87 -6.73 -21.02
C PRO A 19 -23.64 -8.05 -21.11
N ASN A 20 -24.34 -8.42 -20.03
CA ASN A 20 -25.42 -9.39 -20.08
C ASN A 20 -26.73 -8.61 -19.85
N ASP A 21 -27.45 -8.38 -20.93
CA ASP A 21 -28.90 -8.19 -20.89
C ASP A 21 -29.54 -9.56 -20.64
N ASP A 22 -30.29 -9.74 -19.55
CA ASP A 22 -31.49 -10.57 -19.60
C ASP A 22 -32.53 -10.10 -18.56
N SER A 23 -33.73 -10.00 -19.09
CA SER A 23 -34.98 -9.48 -18.56
C SER A 23 -35.61 -10.33 -17.44
N SER A 24 -36.14 -9.67 -16.41
CA SER A 24 -37.46 -10.01 -15.84
C SER A 24 -37.91 -8.92 -14.86
N GLU A 25 -38.95 -8.22 -15.24
CA GLU A 25 -39.74 -7.32 -14.39
C GLU A 25 -40.52 -8.15 -13.37
N ASP A 26 -40.40 -7.80 -12.08
CA ASP A 26 -41.38 -8.14 -11.06
C ASP A 26 -41.38 -7.01 -10.02
N GLU A 27 -42.10 -5.94 -10.36
CA GLU A 27 -42.40 -4.83 -9.46
C GLU A 27 -43.50 -5.30 -8.48
N GLN A 28 -43.11 -5.90 -7.35
CA GLN A 28 -44.01 -6.16 -6.23
C GLN A 28 -43.72 -5.22 -5.06
N ALA A 29 -44.74 -4.42 -4.74
CA ALA A 29 -44.77 -3.38 -3.74
C ALA A 29 -44.22 -3.82 -2.37
N LEU A 30 -43.15 -3.15 -1.93
CA LEU A 30 -42.67 -3.21 -0.55
C LEU A 30 -43.42 -2.18 0.29
N GLY A 31 -44.47 -2.63 0.99
CA GLY A 31 -44.93 -1.95 2.19
C GLY A 31 -43.80 -1.86 3.24
N PRO A 32 -43.92 -1.01 4.27
CA PRO A 32 -42.84 -0.83 5.25
C PRO A 32 -42.57 -2.13 6.01
N LEU A 33 -41.53 -2.84 5.58
CA LEU A 33 -40.92 -3.94 6.32
C LEU A 33 -40.29 -3.34 7.56
N VAL A 34 -41.00 -3.45 8.68
CA VAL A 34 -40.43 -3.31 10.00
C VAL A 34 -39.40 -4.44 10.14
N VAL A 35 -38.16 -4.14 9.79
CA VAL A 35 -37.03 -5.03 10.01
C VAL A 35 -36.80 -5.11 11.51
N LYS A 36 -37.33 -6.17 12.12
CA LYS A 36 -36.90 -6.60 13.45
C LYS A 36 -35.41 -6.92 13.34
N LYS A 37 -34.55 -6.11 13.99
CA LYS A 37 -33.14 -6.45 14.20
C LYS A 37 -33.10 -7.78 14.93
N LYS A 38 -32.80 -8.87 14.22
CA LYS A 38 -32.22 -10.04 14.86
C LYS A 38 -30.78 -9.69 15.21
N ALA A 39 -30.54 -9.52 16.50
CA ALA A 39 -29.21 -9.63 17.07
C ALA A 39 -28.83 -11.11 16.97
N ASP A 40 -28.16 -11.49 15.90
CA ASP A 40 -27.41 -12.73 15.86
C ASP A 40 -25.94 -12.37 16.06
N GLU A 41 -25.57 -12.50 17.33
CA GLU A 41 -24.22 -12.52 17.86
C GLU A 41 -23.39 -13.57 17.14
N GLN A 42 -22.41 -13.13 16.36
CA GLN A 42 -21.07 -13.73 16.32
C GLN A 42 -20.08 -12.58 16.10
N SER A 43 -20.02 -11.67 17.07
CA SER A 43 -18.87 -10.77 17.21
C SER A 43 -17.77 -11.62 17.84
N GLY A 44 -16.98 -12.29 16.99
CA GLY A 44 -15.75 -12.94 17.43
C GLY A 44 -14.86 -11.89 18.09
N ASP A 45 -14.88 -11.87 19.42
CA ASP A 45 -14.17 -10.93 20.27
C ASP A 45 -12.67 -11.30 20.32
N LEU A 46 -12.02 -11.32 19.16
CA LEU A 46 -10.57 -11.33 19.08
C LEU A 46 -10.12 -9.91 18.72
N LYS A 47 -10.32 -8.99 19.66
CA LYS A 47 -9.81 -7.63 19.55
C LYS A 47 -8.50 -7.55 20.31
N TYR A 48 -7.40 -7.90 19.65
CA TYR A 48 -6.05 -7.72 20.19
C TYR A 48 -5.88 -6.29 20.69
N THR A 49 -5.35 -6.15 21.89
CA THR A 49 -4.95 -4.85 22.45
C THR A 49 -3.75 -4.30 21.68
N LYS A 50 -3.45 -3.02 21.88
CA LYS A 50 -2.23 -2.40 21.34
C LYS A 50 -0.99 -3.18 21.80
N GLU A 51 -0.97 -3.60 23.05
CA GLU A 51 0.15 -4.30 23.68
C GLU A 51 0.35 -5.70 23.11
N GLU A 52 -0.72 -6.33 22.61
CA GLU A 52 -0.70 -7.62 21.92
C GLU A 52 -0.44 -7.49 20.41
N THR A 53 -0.40 -6.27 19.87
CA THR A 53 -0.20 -6.02 18.44
C THR A 53 1.27 -5.73 18.14
N LEU A 54 1.84 -6.53 17.23
CA LEU A 54 3.20 -6.40 16.73
C LEU A 54 3.19 -6.09 15.23
N PHE A 55 3.82 -4.99 14.83
CA PHE A 55 4.13 -4.65 13.44
C PHE A 55 5.58 -4.99 13.15
N VAL A 56 5.79 -5.84 12.16
CA VAL A 56 7.12 -6.14 11.62
C VAL A 56 7.22 -5.50 10.25
N PHE A 57 8.18 -4.59 10.09
CA PHE A 57 8.51 -4.00 8.80
C PHE A 57 9.83 -4.57 8.32
N ASP A 58 9.87 -5.01 7.07
CA ASP A 58 11.13 -5.15 6.36
C ASP A 58 11.71 -3.75 6.08
N TRP A 59 13.03 -3.61 6.02
CA TRP A 59 13.66 -2.33 5.70
C TRP A 59 13.77 -2.13 4.19
N ASP A 60 14.37 -3.10 3.51
CA ASP A 60 14.74 -3.00 2.09
C ASP A 60 13.50 -3.15 1.20
N ASP A 61 13.34 -2.22 0.26
CA ASP A 61 12.20 -2.09 -0.65
C ASP A 61 10.80 -2.07 -0.02
N THR A 62 10.73 -1.90 1.31
CA THR A 62 9.48 -1.71 2.05
C THR A 62 9.44 -0.32 2.69
N VAL A 63 10.46 0.05 3.46
CA VAL A 63 10.57 1.38 4.09
C VAL A 63 11.57 2.25 3.33
N LEU A 64 12.71 1.67 2.94
CA LEU A 64 13.71 2.30 2.09
C LEU A 64 13.58 1.77 0.67
N PRO A 65 13.42 2.62 -0.36
CA PRO A 65 13.32 2.17 -1.75
C PRO A 65 14.73 1.84 -2.31
N SER A 66 15.41 0.84 -1.74
CA SER A 66 16.81 0.53 -2.03
C SER A 66 17.03 0.07 -3.48
N SER A 67 16.09 -0.66 -4.10
CA SER A 67 16.12 -0.98 -5.53
C SER A 67 16.04 0.27 -6.41
N TRP A 68 15.20 1.25 -6.05
CA TRP A 68 15.12 2.50 -6.80
C TRP A 68 16.43 3.30 -6.67
N ILE A 69 16.96 3.41 -5.45
CA ILE A 69 18.24 4.09 -5.19
C ILE A 69 19.36 3.49 -6.05
N GLN A 70 19.46 2.17 -6.09
CA GLN A 70 20.44 1.47 -6.93
C GLN A 70 20.20 1.72 -8.43
N ALA A 71 18.95 1.67 -8.90
CA ALA A 71 18.59 1.96 -10.28
C ALA A 71 18.92 3.40 -10.70
N GLN A 72 18.93 4.34 -9.75
CA GLN A 72 19.37 5.72 -9.96
C GLN A 72 20.90 5.90 -9.94
N GLY A 73 21.67 4.82 -9.75
CA GLY A 73 23.12 4.86 -9.58
C GLY A 73 23.58 5.52 -8.28
N LEU A 74 22.68 5.61 -7.29
CA LEU A 74 22.96 6.20 -5.98
C LEU A 74 23.46 5.12 -5.01
N ARG A 75 24.25 5.56 -4.02
CA ARG A 75 24.72 4.74 -2.91
C ARG A 75 24.21 5.29 -1.58
N LEU A 76 24.20 4.45 -0.56
CA LEU A 76 23.84 4.81 0.82
C LEU A 76 25.07 5.22 1.64
N ASP A 77 26.01 5.93 1.01
CA ASP A 77 27.22 6.44 1.64
C ASP A 77 27.33 7.95 1.45
N ASP A 78 28.16 8.60 2.27
CA ASP A 78 28.32 10.07 2.27
C ASP A 78 28.91 10.62 0.97
N ALA A 79 29.47 9.76 0.10
CA ALA A 79 30.02 10.17 -1.20
C ALA A 79 28.93 10.27 -2.29
N SER A 80 27.75 9.71 -2.05
CA SER A 80 26.62 9.71 -2.97
C SER A 80 26.05 11.12 -3.15
N LYS A 81 26.03 11.60 -4.40
CA LYS A 81 25.48 12.93 -4.74
C LYS A 81 24.13 12.79 -5.41
N THR A 82 23.11 13.37 -4.79
CA THR A 82 21.77 13.46 -5.35
C THR A 82 21.57 14.76 -6.11
N ASN A 83 20.87 14.71 -7.23
CA ASN A 83 20.35 15.91 -7.89
C ASN A 83 19.07 16.43 -7.20
N GLN A 84 18.57 17.60 -7.59
CA GLN A 84 17.40 18.20 -6.95
C GLN A 84 16.16 17.31 -7.03
N TRP A 85 15.84 16.80 -8.22
CA TRP A 85 14.67 15.94 -8.43
C TRP A 85 14.75 14.65 -7.61
N GLN A 86 15.92 14.01 -7.54
CA GLN A 86 16.14 12.83 -6.70
C GLN A 86 15.91 13.13 -5.21
N ARG A 87 16.38 14.30 -4.72
CA ARG A 87 16.13 14.71 -3.33
C ARG A 87 14.65 14.92 -3.05
N GLU A 88 13.93 15.56 -3.96
CA GLU A 88 12.49 15.79 -3.82
C GLU A 88 11.74 14.45 -3.74
N ARG A 89 12.05 13.49 -4.62
CA ARG A 89 11.43 12.16 -4.59
C ARG A 89 11.76 11.38 -3.33
N LEU A 90 13.02 11.40 -2.89
CA LEU A 90 13.42 10.74 -1.65
C LEU A 90 12.77 11.38 -0.42
N ALA A 91 12.56 12.72 -0.42
CA ALA A 91 11.88 13.42 0.65
C ALA A 91 10.39 13.08 0.73
N GLU A 92 9.71 12.93 -0.41
CA GLU A 92 8.31 12.46 -0.46
C GLU A 92 8.19 11.06 0.17
N VAL A 93 9.04 10.12 -0.24
CA VAL A 93 9.03 8.75 0.30
C VAL A 93 9.36 8.75 1.79
N ALA A 94 10.38 9.51 2.21
CA ALA A 94 10.75 9.62 3.62
C ALA A 94 9.61 10.16 4.49
N THR A 95 8.84 11.13 3.98
CA THR A 95 7.69 11.68 4.67
C THR A 95 6.61 10.63 4.91
N VAL A 96 6.25 9.87 3.86
CA VAL A 96 5.23 8.82 3.96
C VAL A 96 5.71 7.68 4.85
N ALA A 97 6.95 7.21 4.68
CA ALA A 97 7.54 6.16 5.49
C ALA A 97 7.56 6.53 6.98
N ALA A 98 7.96 7.76 7.30
CA ALA A 98 7.96 8.26 8.68
C ALA A 98 6.54 8.30 9.26
N GLU A 99 5.56 8.76 8.50
CA GLU A 99 4.16 8.80 8.94
C GLU A 99 3.57 7.39 9.14
N THR A 100 3.85 6.46 8.25
CA THR A 100 3.46 5.05 8.38
C THR A 100 4.01 4.44 9.67
N LEU A 101 5.31 4.58 9.91
CA LEU A 101 5.93 4.05 11.13
C LEU A 101 5.41 4.74 12.39
N ARG A 102 5.12 6.04 12.33
CA ARG A 102 4.51 6.80 13.43
C ARG A 102 3.12 6.27 13.76
N LEU A 103 2.27 6.07 12.76
CA LEU A 103 0.93 5.52 12.93
C LEU A 103 0.99 4.09 13.48
N ALA A 104 1.86 3.23 12.95
CA ALA A 104 2.04 1.87 13.45
C ALA A 104 2.41 1.86 14.96
N LYS A 105 3.30 2.77 15.40
CA LYS A 105 3.65 2.94 16.83
C LYS A 105 2.48 3.38 17.71
N LEU A 106 1.48 4.05 17.16
CA LEU A 106 0.27 4.38 17.92
C LEU A 106 -0.58 3.14 18.19
N HIS A 107 -0.54 2.14 17.30
CA HIS A 107 -1.41 0.96 17.31
C HIS A 107 -0.74 -0.33 17.77
N GLY A 108 0.58 -0.35 17.95
CA GLY A 108 1.29 -1.53 18.45
C GLY A 108 2.79 -1.30 18.60
N THR A 109 3.50 -2.39 18.88
CA THR A 109 4.97 -2.40 18.89
C THR A 109 5.47 -2.47 17.46
N VAL A 110 6.46 -1.65 17.09
CA VAL A 110 7.08 -1.65 15.75
C VAL A 110 8.48 -2.22 15.83
N VAL A 111 8.75 -3.27 15.05
CA VAL A 111 10.07 -3.88 14.88
C VAL A 111 10.45 -3.78 13.41
N VAL A 112 11.66 -3.28 13.15
CA VAL A 112 12.25 -3.29 11.80
C VAL A 112 13.21 -4.47 11.71
N VAL A 113 13.04 -5.30 10.68
CA VAL A 113 13.90 -6.43 10.36
C VAL A 113 14.51 -6.15 8.99
N THR A 114 15.80 -6.46 8.81
CA THR A 114 16.47 -6.38 7.50
C THR A 114 17.24 -7.66 7.27
N ASN A 115 17.24 -8.14 6.03
CA ASN A 115 18.05 -9.28 5.59
C ASN A 115 19.48 -8.86 5.17
N ALA A 116 19.86 -7.58 5.35
CA ALA A 116 21.19 -7.12 5.02
C ALA A 116 22.25 -7.82 5.90
N GLU A 117 23.13 -8.60 5.28
CA GLU A 117 24.26 -9.28 5.93
C GLU A 117 25.36 -8.26 6.28
N ARG A 118 25.11 -7.42 7.29
CA ARG A 118 25.93 -6.27 7.72
C ARG A 118 25.93 -5.12 6.71
N GLY A 119 25.49 -3.96 7.17
CA GLY A 119 25.58 -2.69 6.44
C GLY A 119 27.01 -2.20 6.26
#